data_AF-A0A316HA58-F1
#
_entry.id   AF-A0A316HA58-F1
#
_cell.length_a   1.000
_cell.length_b   1.000
_cell.length_c   1.000
_cell.angle_alpha   90.00
_cell.angle_beta   90.00
_cell.angle_gamma   90.00
#
_symmetry.space_group_name_H-M   'P 1'
#
loop_
_entity.id
_entity.type
_entity.pdbx_description
1 polymer ?
#
loop_
_entity_poly.entity_id
_entity_poly.type
_entity_poly.pdbx_seq_one_letter_code
_entity_poly.pdbx_strand_id
1 'polypeptide(L)'
;MPPKTAHNNLAELDFRMMVQIDMEMTTFNSNWTHCDYISTYLARTVSHNRPDSVLFANLLSSALNELLEITFRTRHSGGTFGCSVSRRNHVDRIELTFTCGEDERRSFEHAVTRIQAGAVEAGAVEADYISSLSREVGPGRDMLLLELVVSYKAQVRFDTYDDSVKLVVDLPLGGLTH
;
A
#
# COMPACT_ATOMS: atom_id res chain seq x y z
N MET A 1 -15.31 -26.40 -19.53
CA MET A 1 -15.04 -25.07 -20.13
C MET A 1 -15.46 -24.01 -19.12
N PRO A 2 -14.55 -23.14 -18.66
CA PRO A 2 -14.81 -22.27 -17.52
C PRO A 2 -15.73 -21.11 -17.92
N PRO A 3 -16.52 -20.56 -16.98
CA PRO A 3 -17.30 -19.37 -17.22
C PRO A 3 -16.39 -18.13 -17.24
N LYS A 4 -16.67 -17.24 -18.20
CA LYS A 4 -16.09 -15.90 -18.35
C LYS A 4 -16.33 -15.05 -17.10
N THR A 5 -15.29 -14.80 -16.32
CA THR A 5 -15.28 -13.71 -15.34
C THR A 5 -14.94 -12.40 -16.07
N ALA A 6 -15.92 -11.84 -16.79
CA ALA A 6 -15.82 -10.51 -17.39
C ALA A 6 -16.67 -9.54 -16.57
N HIS A 7 -16.27 -9.29 -15.31
CA HIS A 7 -16.84 -8.25 -14.44
C HIS A 7 -15.76 -7.75 -13.47
N ASN A 8 -14.66 -7.17 -13.99
CA ASN A 8 -13.84 -6.22 -13.22
C ASN A 8 -12.86 -5.33 -14.03
N ASN A 9 -12.64 -5.60 -15.33
CA ASN A 9 -11.55 -4.95 -16.08
C ASN A 9 -11.72 -3.44 -16.41
N LEU A 10 -12.90 -2.83 -16.24
CA LEU A 10 -13.08 -1.43 -16.63
C LEU A 10 -12.53 -0.42 -15.61
N ALA A 11 -12.40 -0.81 -14.34
CA ALA A 11 -11.86 0.07 -13.30
C ALA A 11 -10.32 0.14 -13.29
N GLU A 12 -9.64 -0.85 -13.87
CA GLU A 12 -8.18 -0.90 -13.99
C GLU A 12 -7.66 -0.06 -15.18
N LEU A 13 -8.45 0.11 -16.24
CA LEU A 13 -8.03 0.72 -17.50
C LEU A 13 -7.73 2.23 -17.45
N ASP A 14 -8.02 2.92 -16.34
CA ASP A 14 -7.88 4.39 -16.23
C ASP A 14 -6.69 4.82 -15.36
N PHE A 15 -5.97 3.88 -14.73
CA PHE A 15 -4.72 4.19 -14.05
C PHE A 15 -3.54 4.11 -15.01
N ARG A 16 -2.89 5.24 -15.27
CA ARG A 16 -1.67 5.30 -16.07
C ARG A 16 -0.46 4.98 -15.19
N MET A 17 0.28 3.94 -15.53
CA MET A 17 1.54 3.61 -14.86
C MET A 17 2.54 4.76 -14.97
N MET A 18 3.10 5.16 -13.83
CA MET A 18 4.06 6.26 -13.71
C MET A 18 5.48 5.70 -13.53
N VAL A 19 5.62 4.68 -12.70
CA VAL A 19 6.90 4.00 -12.41
C VAL A 19 6.62 2.59 -11.88
N GLN A 20 7.53 1.67 -12.14
CA GLN A 20 7.54 0.34 -11.56
C GLN A 20 8.98 -0.07 -11.27
N ILE A 21 9.17 -0.76 -10.16
CA ILE A 21 10.42 -1.45 -9.82
C ILE A 21 10.10 -2.89 -9.46
N ASP A 22 11.02 -3.78 -9.83
CA ASP A 22 10.99 -5.19 -9.48
C ASP A 22 12.39 -5.60 -9.02
N MET A 23 12.46 -6.40 -7.95
CA MET A 23 13.72 -6.96 -7.45
C MET A 23 13.48 -8.24 -6.67
N GLU A 24 14.55 -9.00 -6.45
CA GLU A 24 14.48 -10.18 -5.57
C GLU A 24 14.13 -9.77 -4.14
N MET A 25 13.24 -10.53 -3.48
CA MET A 25 12.88 -10.31 -2.08
C MET A 25 14.10 -10.34 -1.16
N THR A 26 15.09 -11.19 -1.48
CA THR A 26 16.38 -11.22 -0.77
C THR A 26 17.13 -9.89 -0.82
N THR A 27 17.16 -9.23 -1.99
CA THR A 27 17.79 -7.92 -2.17
C THR A 27 17.00 -6.83 -1.45
N PHE A 28 15.68 -6.84 -1.56
CA PHE A 28 14.84 -5.89 -0.83
C PHE A 28 15.08 -5.99 0.68
N ASN A 29 15.05 -7.20 1.24
CA ASN A 29 15.19 -7.46 2.67
C ASN A 29 16.63 -7.37 3.20
N SER A 30 17.65 -7.19 2.35
CA SER A 30 19.04 -7.19 2.81
C SER A 30 19.40 -5.96 3.64
N ASN A 31 18.67 -4.86 3.50
CA ASN A 31 18.90 -3.63 4.25
C ASN A 31 17.59 -2.86 4.44
N TRP A 32 17.23 -2.58 5.70
CA TRP A 32 16.08 -1.76 6.05
C TRP A 32 16.06 -0.39 5.33
N THR A 33 17.22 0.23 5.14
CA THR A 33 17.34 1.54 4.47
C THR A 33 16.85 1.51 3.01
N HIS A 34 16.69 0.34 2.40
CA HIS A 34 16.04 0.23 1.09
C HIS A 34 14.60 0.78 1.09
N CYS A 35 13.87 0.71 2.21
CA CYS A 35 12.53 1.32 2.30
C CYS A 35 12.60 2.84 2.06
N ASP A 36 13.55 3.52 2.70
CA ASP A 36 13.76 4.97 2.56
C ASP A 36 14.25 5.35 1.16
N TYR A 37 15.22 4.61 0.61
CA TYR A 37 15.78 4.88 -0.71
C TYR A 37 14.75 4.69 -1.83
N ILE A 38 14.00 3.59 -1.77
CA ILE A 38 12.97 3.26 -2.75
C ILE A 38 11.83 4.28 -2.65
N SER A 39 11.29 4.52 -1.45
CA SER A 39 10.19 5.47 -1.27
C SER A 39 10.55 6.87 -1.74
N THR A 40 11.73 7.38 -1.37
CA THR A 40 12.23 8.69 -1.81
C THR A 40 12.40 8.76 -3.32
N TYR A 41 13.02 7.75 -3.93
CA TYR A 41 13.24 7.72 -5.38
C TYR A 41 11.92 7.72 -6.16
N LEU A 42 10.99 6.82 -5.79
CA LEU A 42 9.69 6.70 -6.44
C LEU A 42 8.87 7.98 -6.25
N ALA A 43 8.81 8.52 -5.04
CA ALA A 43 8.00 9.71 -4.75
C ALA A 43 8.47 10.94 -5.55
N ARG A 44 9.78 11.17 -5.66
CA ARG A 44 10.35 12.25 -6.47
C ARG A 44 10.07 12.04 -7.96
N THR A 45 10.21 10.81 -8.43
CA THR A 45 9.95 10.44 -9.83
C THR A 45 8.49 10.65 -10.19
N VAL A 46 7.55 10.29 -9.32
CA VAL A 46 6.10 10.38 -9.57
C VAL A 46 5.55 11.81 -9.38
N SER A 47 6.19 12.61 -8.52
CA SER A 47 5.68 13.94 -8.15
C SER A 47 6.21 15.09 -9.02
N HIS A 48 7.18 14.84 -9.89
CA HIS A 48 7.83 15.89 -10.70
C HIS A 48 6.86 16.72 -11.56
N ASN A 49 5.70 16.16 -11.92
CA ASN A 49 4.68 16.79 -12.75
C ASN A 49 3.42 17.23 -11.97
N ARG A 50 3.50 17.29 -10.63
CA ARG A 50 2.44 17.83 -9.77
C ARG A 50 2.63 19.35 -9.57
N PRO A 51 1.55 20.12 -9.30
CA PRO A 51 1.63 21.56 -9.06
C PRO A 51 2.56 21.97 -7.91
N ASP A 52 2.59 21.19 -6.82
CA ASP A 52 3.55 21.34 -5.71
C ASP A 52 4.36 20.05 -5.56
N SER A 53 5.33 19.86 -6.45
CA SER A 53 6.11 18.62 -6.53
C SER A 53 6.82 18.26 -5.23
N VAL A 54 7.16 19.23 -4.38
CA VAL A 54 7.81 19.01 -3.08
C VAL A 54 6.81 18.46 -2.06
N LEU A 55 5.65 19.10 -1.91
CA LEU A 55 4.60 18.61 -1.02
C LEU A 55 4.17 17.19 -1.41
N PHE A 56 3.90 16.97 -2.70
CA PHE A 56 3.49 15.65 -3.20
C PHE A 56 4.57 14.60 -3.01
N ALA A 57 5.85 14.95 -3.22
CA ALA A 57 6.94 14.02 -2.97
C ALA A 57 7.01 13.64 -1.48
N ASN A 58 6.87 14.59 -0.56
CA ASN A 58 6.90 14.31 0.88
C ASN A 58 5.74 13.40 1.31
N LEU A 59 4.50 13.72 0.90
CA LEU A 59 3.33 12.92 1.23
C LEU A 59 3.45 11.50 0.67
N LEU A 60 3.85 11.39 -0.60
CA LEU A 60 3.96 10.09 -1.26
C LEU A 60 5.14 9.27 -0.71
N SER A 61 6.27 9.90 -0.34
CA SER A 61 7.39 9.19 0.26
C SER A 61 7.04 8.62 1.63
N SER A 62 6.29 9.36 2.45
CA SER A 62 5.83 8.87 3.76
C SER A 62 4.94 7.63 3.60
N ALA A 63 3.91 7.72 2.75
CA ALA A 63 3.01 6.59 2.51
C ALA A 63 3.71 5.38 1.86
N LEU A 64 4.62 5.61 0.90
CA LEU A 64 5.43 4.53 0.32
C LEU A 64 6.34 3.89 1.37
N ASN A 65 7.00 4.68 2.21
CA ASN A 65 7.89 4.14 3.23
C ASN A 65 7.11 3.23 4.19
N GLU A 66 5.96 3.67 4.71
CA GLU A 66 5.08 2.85 5.55
C GLU A 66 4.72 1.51 4.87
N LEU A 67 4.34 1.54 3.59
CA LEU A 67 3.99 0.34 2.82
C LEU A 67 5.19 -0.61 2.58
N LEU A 68 6.37 -0.05 2.31
CA LEU A 68 7.60 -0.82 2.16
C LEU A 68 8.01 -1.45 3.48
N GLU A 69 7.88 -0.74 4.60
CA GLU A 69 8.16 -1.27 5.94
C GLU A 69 7.23 -2.44 6.29
N ILE A 70 5.94 -2.34 5.94
CA ILE A 70 4.98 -3.45 6.09
C ILE A 70 5.49 -4.70 5.38
N THR A 71 5.95 -4.55 4.14
CA THR A 71 6.47 -5.65 3.32
C THR A 71 7.77 -6.20 3.90
N PHE A 72 8.70 -5.33 4.29
CA PHE A 72 9.98 -5.70 4.89
C PHE A 72 9.79 -6.52 6.17
N ARG A 73 8.81 -6.14 6.99
CA ARG A 73 8.49 -6.84 8.24
C ARG A 73 8.00 -8.28 8.02
N THR A 74 7.59 -8.68 6.82
CA THR A 74 7.28 -10.10 6.53
C THR A 74 8.51 -10.98 6.61
N ARG A 75 9.71 -10.42 6.37
CA ARG A 75 11.00 -11.12 6.34
C ARG A 75 11.06 -12.34 5.42
N HIS A 76 10.10 -12.48 4.50
CA HIS A 76 10.09 -13.58 3.54
C HIS A 76 11.18 -13.35 2.49
N SER A 77 12.04 -14.33 2.25
CA SER A 77 13.22 -14.16 1.41
C SER A 77 13.06 -14.71 -0.01
N GLY A 78 12.09 -15.59 -0.27
CA GLY A 78 11.87 -16.17 -1.60
C GLY A 78 11.03 -15.27 -2.50
N GLY A 79 11.21 -15.38 -3.82
CA GLY A 79 10.37 -14.70 -4.82
C GLY A 79 10.72 -13.23 -5.10
N THR A 80 9.83 -12.55 -5.82
CA THR A 80 10.04 -11.19 -6.32
C THR A 80 9.23 -10.17 -5.51
N PHE A 81 9.88 -9.06 -5.17
CA PHE A 81 9.25 -7.83 -4.72
C PHE A 81 8.95 -6.95 -5.93
N GLY A 82 7.70 -6.56 -6.10
CA GLY A 82 7.26 -5.58 -7.10
C GLY A 82 6.60 -4.38 -6.41
N CYS A 83 6.95 -3.17 -6.85
CA CYS A 83 6.27 -1.94 -6.45
C CYS A 83 5.97 -1.10 -7.70
N SER A 84 4.69 -0.85 -7.95
CA SER A 84 4.24 0.04 -9.00
C SER A 84 3.53 1.26 -8.41
N VAL A 85 3.68 2.39 -9.08
CA VAL A 85 2.84 3.57 -8.85
C VAL A 85 2.19 3.95 -10.16
N SER A 86 0.87 4.04 -10.14
CA SER A 86 0.04 4.48 -11.25
C SER A 86 -0.85 5.64 -10.81
N ARG A 87 -1.35 6.43 -11.77
CA ARG A 87 -2.16 7.62 -11.48
C ARG A 87 -3.42 7.65 -12.30
N ARG A 88 -4.52 8.04 -11.64
CA ARG A 88 -5.78 8.41 -12.26
C ARG A 88 -6.29 9.71 -11.64
N ASN A 89 -6.31 10.80 -12.42
CA ASN A 89 -6.69 12.13 -11.94
C ASN A 89 -5.89 12.55 -10.68
N HIS A 90 -6.59 12.71 -9.55
CA HIS A 90 -6.02 13.13 -8.26
C HIS A 90 -5.61 11.96 -7.36
N VAL A 91 -5.79 10.72 -7.82
CA VAL A 91 -5.51 9.50 -7.06
C VAL A 91 -4.24 8.85 -7.58
N ASP A 92 -3.27 8.64 -6.69
CA ASP A 92 -2.10 7.79 -6.92
C ASP A 92 -2.41 6.39 -6.35
N ARG A 93 -2.19 5.35 -7.15
CA ARG A 93 -2.32 3.95 -6.74
C ARG A 93 -0.95 3.35 -6.58
N ILE A 94 -0.68 2.82 -5.40
CA ILE A 94 0.50 2.02 -5.10
C ILE A 94 0.08 0.55 -5.11
N GLU A 95 0.77 -0.30 -5.87
CA GLU A 95 0.61 -1.74 -5.78
C GLU A 95 1.92 -2.35 -5.30
N LEU A 96 1.87 -3.11 -4.21
CA LEU A 96 2.98 -3.94 -3.75
C LEU A 96 2.65 -5.39 -4.02
N THR A 97 3.52 -6.07 -4.77
CA THR A 97 3.45 -7.52 -4.96
C THR A 97 4.62 -8.16 -4.23
N PHE A 98 4.34 -9.10 -3.35
CA PHE A 98 5.38 -9.80 -2.59
C PHE A 98 4.90 -11.17 -2.16
N THR A 99 5.84 -12.02 -1.79
CA THR A 99 5.57 -13.33 -1.17
C THR A 99 5.48 -13.18 0.34
N CYS A 100 4.59 -13.93 0.99
CA CYS A 100 4.54 -14.01 2.45
C CYS A 100 4.07 -15.40 2.90
N GLY A 101 4.29 -15.72 4.18
CA GLY A 101 3.77 -16.96 4.76
C GLY A 101 2.26 -16.91 4.93
N GLU A 102 1.65 -18.07 5.17
CA GLU A 102 0.20 -18.17 5.34
C GLU A 102 -0.34 -17.36 6.52
N ASP A 103 0.41 -17.29 7.62
CA ASP A 103 0.02 -16.52 8.81
C ASP A 103 0.03 -15.02 8.51
N GLU A 104 1.06 -14.51 7.82
CA GLU A 104 1.09 -13.13 7.36
C GLU A 104 -0.05 -12.83 6.39
N ARG A 105 -0.30 -13.73 5.43
CA ARG A 105 -1.40 -13.59 4.46
C ARG A 105 -2.75 -13.47 5.16
N ARG A 106 -3.06 -14.39 6.09
CA ARG A 106 -4.30 -14.33 6.90
C ARG A 106 -4.39 -13.04 7.70
N SER A 107 -3.28 -12.57 8.26
CA SER A 107 -3.23 -11.31 9.01
C SER A 107 -3.57 -10.11 8.13
N PHE A 108 -3.05 -10.03 6.91
CA PHE A 108 -3.39 -8.98 5.94
C PHE A 108 -4.85 -9.04 5.51
N GLU A 109 -5.35 -10.22 5.14
CA GLU A 109 -6.76 -10.42 4.78
C GLU A 109 -7.69 -9.94 5.91
N HIS A 110 -7.40 -10.31 7.15
CA HIS A 110 -8.17 -9.89 8.31
C HIS A 110 -8.10 -8.37 8.53
N ALA A 111 -6.91 -7.77 8.46
CA ALA A 111 -6.73 -6.33 8.64
C ALA A 111 -7.51 -5.52 7.60
N VAL A 112 -7.40 -5.89 6.32
CA VAL A 112 -8.09 -5.19 5.23
C VAL A 112 -9.61 -5.40 5.30
N THR A 113 -10.07 -6.60 5.65
CA THR A 113 -11.50 -6.87 5.86
C THR A 113 -12.07 -6.00 6.98
N ARG A 114 -11.35 -5.86 8.10
CA ARG A 114 -11.77 -4.97 9.21
C ARG A 114 -11.81 -3.51 8.78
N ILE A 115 -10.79 -3.02 8.08
CA ILE A 115 -10.76 -1.65 7.55
C ILE A 115 -11.96 -1.39 6.64
N GLN A 116 -12.27 -2.31 5.74
CA GLN A 116 -13.39 -2.18 4.80
C GLN A 116 -14.74 -2.23 5.51
N ALA A 117 -14.89 -3.09 6.52
CA ALA A 117 -16.10 -3.15 7.35
C ALA A 117 -16.28 -1.86 8.17
N GLY A 118 -15.20 -1.37 8.80
CA GLY A 118 -15.20 -0.14 9.58
C GLY A 118 -15.41 1.11 8.72
N ALA A 119 -15.01 1.11 7.45
CA ALA A 119 -15.29 2.22 6.54
C ALA A 119 -16.78 2.45 6.25
N VAL A 120 -17.64 1.45 6.52
CA VAL A 120 -19.10 1.56 6.43
C VAL A 120 -19.69 2.28 7.65
N GLU A 121 -19.00 2.23 8.80
CA GLU A 121 -19.42 2.85 10.06
C GLU A 121 -18.59 4.10 10.35
N ALA A 122 -19.22 5.27 10.32
CA ALA A 122 -18.53 6.54 10.54
C ALA A 122 -17.77 6.56 11.88
N GLY A 123 -16.44 6.69 11.81
CA GLY A 123 -15.56 6.80 12.99
C GLY A 123 -15.02 5.47 13.54
N ALA A 124 -15.48 4.31 13.05
CA ALA A 124 -15.00 3.01 13.55
C ALA A 124 -13.50 2.79 13.26
N VAL A 125 -13.03 3.16 12.06
CA VAL A 125 -11.61 3.03 11.67
C VAL A 125 -10.70 3.93 12.53
N GLU A 126 -11.17 5.12 12.88
CA GLU A 126 -10.43 6.05 13.74
C GLU A 126 -10.34 5.53 15.18
N ALA A 127 -11.43 4.98 15.71
CA ALA A 127 -11.44 4.33 17.03
C ALA A 127 -10.49 3.11 17.07
N ASP A 128 -10.48 2.29 16.03
CA ASP A 128 -9.55 1.16 15.90
C ASP A 128 -8.08 1.61 15.82
N TYR A 129 -7.81 2.72 15.12
CA TYR A 129 -6.48 3.32 15.08
C TYR A 129 -6.03 3.81 16.46
N ILE A 130 -6.87 4.56 17.17
CA ILE A 130 -6.59 5.04 18.55
C ILE A 130 -6.39 3.87 19.52
N SER A 131 -7.20 2.82 19.41
CA SER A 131 -7.04 1.60 20.20
C SER A 131 -5.70 0.92 19.92
N SER A 132 -5.28 0.88 18.66
CA SER A 132 -4.02 0.27 18.23
C SER A 132 -2.79 1.03 18.76
N LEU A 133 -2.86 2.36 18.83
CA LEU A 133 -1.82 3.21 19.46
C LEU A 133 -1.62 2.91 20.95
N SER A 134 -2.67 2.41 21.62
CA SER A 134 -2.67 2.15 23.06
C SER A 134 -2.14 0.75 23.43
N ARG A 135 -1.74 -0.07 22.45
CA ARG A 135 -1.20 -1.41 22.70
C ARG A 135 0.24 -1.35 23.24
N GLU A 136 0.53 -2.14 24.27
CA GLU A 136 1.87 -2.24 24.90
C GLU A 136 2.93 -2.88 23.99
N VAL A 137 2.50 -3.63 22.96
CA VAL A 137 3.38 -4.19 21.93
C VAL A 137 3.38 -3.21 20.77
N GLY A 138 4.58 -2.83 20.29
CA GLY A 138 4.78 -1.81 19.26
C GLY A 138 3.92 -1.99 18.00
N PRO A 139 3.86 -0.96 17.13
CA PRO A 139 2.86 -0.86 16.06
C PRO A 139 2.81 -2.12 15.21
N GLY A 140 1.67 -2.81 15.26
CA GLY A 140 1.37 -3.96 14.42
C GLY A 140 1.23 -3.56 12.95
N ARG A 141 1.30 -4.54 12.04
CA ARG A 141 1.13 -4.29 10.59
C ARG A 141 -0.28 -3.74 10.26
N ASP A 142 -1.26 -4.10 11.09
CA ASP A 142 -2.61 -3.56 11.07
C ASP A 142 -2.65 -2.06 11.39
N MET A 143 -1.84 -1.60 12.36
CA MET A 143 -1.75 -0.18 12.71
C MET A 143 -1.27 0.68 11.54
N LEU A 144 -0.25 0.23 10.80
CA LEU A 144 0.27 0.98 9.64
C LEU A 144 -0.77 1.10 8.51
N LEU A 145 -1.56 0.05 8.27
CA LEU A 145 -2.67 0.13 7.31
C LEU A 145 -3.79 1.07 7.80
N LEU A 146 -4.09 1.09 9.10
CA LEU A 146 -5.04 2.03 9.69
C LEU A 146 -4.56 3.48 9.58
N GLU A 147 -3.27 3.73 9.82
CA GLU A 147 -2.65 5.04 9.67
C GLU A 147 -2.81 5.58 8.25
N LEU A 148 -2.59 4.74 7.22
CA LEU A 148 -2.80 5.13 5.83
C LEU A 148 -4.24 5.58 5.56
N VAL A 149 -5.21 4.83 6.11
CA VAL A 149 -6.64 5.13 5.93
C VAL A 149 -7.03 6.42 6.67
N VAL A 150 -6.58 6.60 7.92
CA VAL A 150 -6.93 7.76 8.74
C VAL A 150 -6.23 9.02 8.26
N SER A 151 -4.91 8.97 8.03
CA SER A 151 -4.08 10.13 7.69
C SER A 151 -4.23 10.57 6.25
N TYR A 152 -4.42 9.63 5.31
CA TYR A 152 -4.45 9.94 3.87
C TYR A 152 -5.79 9.66 3.19
N LYS A 153 -6.82 9.21 3.94
CA LYS A 153 -8.10 8.76 3.37
C LYS A 153 -7.90 7.65 2.33
N ALA A 154 -6.90 6.80 2.56
CA ALA A 154 -6.52 5.75 1.62
C ALA A 154 -7.62 4.70 1.48
N GLN A 155 -7.78 4.15 0.27
CA GLN A 155 -8.54 2.91 0.07
C GLN A 155 -7.58 1.75 -0.07
N VAL A 156 -7.79 0.69 0.70
CA VAL A 156 -6.89 -0.47 0.75
C VAL A 156 -7.62 -1.72 0.24
N ARG A 157 -6.94 -2.48 -0.61
CA ARG A 157 -7.37 -3.79 -1.12
C ARG A 157 -6.22 -4.79 -1.00
N PHE A 158 -6.57 -6.04 -0.81
CA PHE A 158 -5.61 -7.13 -0.70
C PHE A 158 -6.09 -8.30 -1.54
N ASP A 159 -5.29 -8.67 -2.53
CA ASP A 159 -5.55 -9.76 -3.45
C ASP A 159 -4.52 -10.87 -3.23
N THR A 160 -4.98 -12.12 -3.25
CA THR A 160 -4.11 -13.30 -3.10
C THR A 160 -3.98 -14.05 -4.41
N TYR A 161 -2.77 -14.47 -4.71
CA TYR A 161 -2.42 -15.37 -5.80
C TYR A 161 -1.82 -16.66 -5.23
N ASP A 162 -1.45 -17.60 -6.09
CA ASP A 162 -0.96 -18.92 -5.65
C ASP A 162 0.25 -18.80 -4.70
N ASP A 163 1.30 -18.07 -5.12
CA ASP A 163 2.56 -17.94 -4.36
C ASP A 163 2.87 -16.49 -3.92
N SER A 164 1.96 -15.55 -4.18
CA SER A 164 2.19 -14.13 -3.89
C SER A 164 0.91 -13.43 -3.48
N VAL A 165 1.07 -12.24 -2.92
CA VAL A 165 -0.02 -11.35 -2.55
C VAL A 165 0.19 -10.00 -3.20
N LYS A 166 -0.90 -9.28 -3.42
CA LYS A 166 -0.88 -7.89 -3.87
C LYS A 166 -1.64 -7.02 -2.89
N LEU A 167 -0.95 -6.06 -2.31
CA LEU A 167 -1.53 -4.97 -1.53
C LEU A 167 -1.70 -3.75 -2.44
N VAL A 168 -2.93 -3.29 -2.61
CA VAL A 168 -3.25 -2.12 -3.44
C VAL A 168 -3.75 -0.99 -2.55
N VAL A 169 -3.14 0.18 -2.67
CA VAL A 169 -3.47 1.38 -1.89
C VAL A 169 -3.71 2.55 -2.83
N ASP A 170 -4.93 3.07 -2.80
CA ASP A 170 -5.31 4.28 -3.54
C ASP A 170 -5.26 5.49 -2.61
N LEU A 171 -4.38 6.44 -2.93
CA LEU A 171 -4.13 7.66 -2.17
C LEU A 171 -4.70 8.88 -2.91
N PRO A 172 -5.78 9.53 -2.40
CA PRO A 172 -6.37 10.72 -3.00
C PRO A 172 -5.58 12.00 -2.70
N LEU A 173 -4.25 11.98 -2.85
CA LEU A 173 -3.36 13.08 -2.45
C LEU A 173 -3.70 14.41 -3.13
N GLY A 174 -4.16 14.37 -4.39
CA GLY A 174 -4.51 15.59 -5.14
C GLY A 174 -5.79 16.27 -4.67
N GLY A 175 -6.57 15.65 -3.79
CA GLY A 175 -7.76 16.23 -3.16
C GLY A 175 -7.52 16.73 -1.73
N LEU A 176 -6.33 16.52 -1.17
CA LEU A 176 -5.96 17.00 0.18
C LEU A 176 -5.50 18.47 0.19
N THR A 177 -5.33 19.08 -1.00
CA THR A 177 -4.80 20.43 -1.18
C THR A 177 -5.88 21.51 -1.39
N HIS A 178 -7.13 21.25 -0.99
CA HIS A 178 -8.26 22.18 -1.12
C HIS A 178 -9.05 22.33 0.18
#